data_AF-A0A150QI93-F1
#
_entry.id   AF-A0A150QI93-F1
#
_cell.length_a   1.000
_cell.length_b   1.000
_cell.length_c   1.000
_cell.angle_alpha   90.00
_cell.angle_beta   90.00
_cell.angle_gamma   90.00
#
_symmetry.space_group_name_H-M   'P 1'
#
loop_
_entity.id
_entity.type
_entity.pdbx_description
1 polymer ?
#
loop_
_entity_poly.entity_id
_entity_poly.type
_entity_poly.pdbx_seq_one_letter_code
_entity_poly.pdbx_strand_id
1 'polypeptide(L)'
;MNRRTVCLGLSSLLLTAGLGLAATVSGAPHAPPVPLMQFGNHLTLDRLGFNLLTTNRQSLTALVNNPLRTESFAPKAALRGSVFAGALRGHLPAPRGSAATTKPLKDRSGKPVEPGALHKALLDPAAREVMKDLVECALGSHQSVSWTPGAQAWGPTAEESAEVSRARQLTWRGVGAGLCPAWAAGAPDARCQELVSACLLTRNNAMGRIEDISIRGGAIATSPAELQRYPEREGAFFGNLLDPAALNPTAEKLSVGQTRPTVDVIYSKAFVCSPPDARALRAFGCDQGTWVNWMSSRLCAVPDPKGGSHHQGCVAEYVGACGARDEQLPPQVSQHVCAPEDPRQHTYPSCTAGGRAWAHPVTVFLPSAPRTGSARGCLPQPLPDARSRLLSPVVDPMPIRTRPEELRQGGGAPIAPRSPVTPADAARVRKGPQAPAR
;
A
#
# COMPACT_ATOMS: atom_id res chain seq x y z
N MET A 1 62.17 -45.89 -38.87
CA MET A 1 61.19 -46.99 -38.71
C MET A 1 59.79 -46.39 -38.79
N ASN A 2 58.99 -46.88 -39.75
CA ASN A 2 57.53 -46.72 -40.01
C ASN A 2 56.88 -45.34 -39.77
N ARG A 3 56.51 -44.51 -40.76
CA ARG A 3 55.65 -44.68 -41.96
C ARG A 3 54.35 -45.47 -41.71
N ARG A 4 53.21 -44.76 -41.75
CA ARG A 4 52.10 -45.04 -42.70
C ARG A 4 51.10 -43.89 -42.80
N THR A 5 50.95 -43.45 -44.04
CA THR A 5 49.91 -42.61 -44.67
C THR A 5 48.67 -43.46 -44.97
N VAL A 6 47.46 -42.92 -44.83
CA VAL A 6 46.28 -43.33 -45.63
C VAL A 6 45.39 -42.12 -45.91
N CYS A 7 44.97 -41.99 -47.16
CA CYS A 7 44.19 -40.93 -47.78
C CYS A 7 42.69 -41.28 -47.90
N LEU A 8 41.89 -40.21 -48.05
CA LEU A 8 40.69 -40.03 -48.91
C LEU A 8 39.43 -40.89 -48.70
N GLY A 9 38.29 -40.19 -48.67
CA GLY A 9 36.96 -40.76 -48.85
C GLY A 9 35.84 -39.73 -48.71
N LEU A 10 35.63 -38.92 -49.76
CA LEU A 10 34.47 -38.05 -49.95
C LEU A 10 33.16 -38.86 -49.81
N SER A 11 32.16 -38.28 -49.14
CA SER A 11 30.75 -38.55 -49.43
C SER A 11 29.91 -37.33 -49.08
N SER A 12 29.59 -36.57 -50.12
CA SER A 12 28.60 -35.50 -50.14
C SER A 12 27.21 -36.10 -49.99
N LEU A 13 26.49 -35.71 -48.94
CA LEU A 13 25.04 -35.89 -48.83
C LEU A 13 24.42 -34.52 -48.56
N LEU A 14 23.94 -33.92 -49.65
CA LEU A 14 23.07 -32.76 -49.68
C LEU A 14 21.71 -33.16 -49.08
N LEU A 15 21.43 -32.77 -47.84
CA LEU A 15 20.06 -32.61 -47.34
C LEU A 15 19.73 -31.13 -47.28
N THR A 16 19.03 -30.67 -48.32
CA THR A 16 18.30 -29.41 -48.35
C THR A 16 17.07 -29.54 -47.42
N ALA A 17 17.25 -29.23 -46.15
CA ALA A 17 16.14 -28.95 -45.24
C ALA A 17 15.79 -27.47 -45.37
N GLY A 18 14.59 -27.19 -45.91
CA GLY A 18 14.10 -25.83 -46.11
C GLY A 18 14.02 -25.05 -44.80
N LEU A 19 14.81 -23.97 -44.72
CA LEU A 19 14.61 -22.90 -43.75
C LEU A 19 13.29 -22.17 -44.07
N GLY A 20 12.20 -22.64 -43.48
CA GLY A 20 11.04 -21.80 -43.23
C GLY A 20 11.39 -20.80 -42.13
N LEU A 21 11.80 -19.59 -42.52
CA LEU A 21 11.91 -18.42 -41.63
C LEU A 21 10.50 -18.03 -41.14
N ALA A 22 9.97 -18.76 -40.16
CA ALA A 22 8.91 -18.24 -39.31
C ALA A 22 9.56 -17.21 -38.39
N ALA A 23 9.54 -15.94 -38.80
CA ALA A 23 9.81 -14.82 -37.91
C ALA A 23 8.73 -14.80 -36.84
N THR A 24 8.90 -15.59 -35.78
CA THR A 24 8.13 -15.44 -34.56
C THR A 24 8.55 -14.11 -33.96
N VAL A 25 7.82 -13.05 -34.32
CA VAL A 25 7.79 -11.80 -33.57
C VAL A 25 7.25 -12.16 -32.20
N SER A 26 8.15 -12.62 -31.33
CA SER A 26 7.92 -12.78 -29.90
C SER A 26 7.96 -11.38 -29.29
N GLY A 27 7.04 -10.53 -29.75
CA GLY A 27 6.67 -9.31 -29.07
C GLY A 27 5.90 -9.73 -27.82
N ALA A 28 6.63 -10.18 -26.79
CA ALA A 28 6.07 -10.26 -25.47
C ALA A 28 5.47 -8.88 -25.19
N PRO A 29 4.14 -8.78 -24.97
CA PRO A 29 3.50 -7.48 -24.76
C PRO A 29 4.29 -6.80 -23.65
N HIS A 30 4.94 -5.68 -23.97
CA HIS A 30 5.61 -4.87 -22.98
C HIS A 30 4.53 -4.51 -21.98
N ALA A 31 4.63 -5.11 -20.78
CA ALA A 31 3.78 -4.71 -19.68
C ALA A 31 3.92 -3.19 -19.58
N PRO A 32 2.81 -2.43 -19.64
CA PRO A 32 2.87 -0.98 -19.61
C PRO A 32 3.75 -0.58 -18.41
N PRO A 33 4.62 0.43 -18.57
CA PRO A 33 5.48 0.87 -17.48
C PRO A 33 4.61 1.09 -16.26
N VAL A 34 4.92 0.35 -15.18
CA VAL A 34 4.25 0.51 -13.90
C VAL A 34 4.33 2.00 -13.57
N PRO A 35 3.20 2.67 -13.29
CA PRO A 35 3.21 4.09 -13.04
C PRO A 35 4.25 4.41 -11.98
N LEU A 36 5.03 5.47 -12.24
CA LEU A 36 5.96 6.09 -11.29
C LEU A 36 5.30 6.06 -9.91
N MET A 37 5.93 5.35 -8.97
CA MET A 37 5.34 5.08 -7.67
C MET A 37 5.51 6.30 -6.77
N GLN A 38 4.78 7.37 -7.10
CA GLN A 38 4.70 8.62 -6.36
C GLN A 38 3.48 8.55 -5.47
N PHE A 39 3.68 8.23 -4.19
CA PHE A 39 2.63 8.37 -3.19
C PHE A 39 3.03 9.41 -2.17
N GLY A 40 2.02 10.05 -1.59
CA GLY A 40 2.18 10.79 -0.35
C GLY A 40 2.33 9.83 0.83
N ASN A 41 3.28 10.09 1.72
CA ASN A 41 3.34 9.50 3.05
C ASN A 41 2.25 10.13 3.95
N HIS A 42 0.98 9.88 3.71
CA HIS A 42 -0.10 10.61 4.38
C HIS A 42 -0.77 9.83 5.53
N LEU A 43 -0.35 8.58 5.78
CA LEU A 43 -0.85 7.81 6.91
C LEU A 43 -0.22 8.35 8.18
N THR A 44 -1.01 9.05 8.99
CA THR A 44 -0.55 9.37 10.34
C THR A 44 -0.42 8.10 11.16
N LEU A 45 0.43 8.13 12.18
CA LEU A 45 0.56 7.02 13.11
C LEU A 45 -0.79 6.66 13.74
N ASP A 46 -1.61 7.66 14.07
CA ASP A 46 -2.96 7.43 14.60
C ASP A 46 -3.84 6.60 13.64
N ARG A 47 -3.69 6.80 12.33
CA ARG A 47 -4.46 6.07 11.33
C ARG A 47 -3.92 4.66 11.16
N LEU A 48 -2.61 4.49 10.95
CA LEU A 48 -2.01 3.18 10.71
C LEU A 48 -1.95 2.31 11.99
N GLY A 49 -1.69 2.94 13.13
CA GLY A 49 -1.46 2.32 14.42
C GLY A 49 -2.67 2.26 15.34
N PHE A 50 -3.80 2.88 14.99
CA PHE A 50 -5.00 2.82 15.83
C PHE A 50 -6.31 2.76 15.05
N ASN A 51 -6.48 1.71 14.25
CA ASN A 51 -7.68 1.45 13.45
C ASN A 51 -8.19 0.01 13.60
N LEU A 52 -9.50 -0.19 13.45
CA LEU A 52 -10.09 -1.52 13.58
C LEU A 52 -9.72 -2.53 12.48
N LEU A 53 -9.06 -2.12 11.38
CA LEU A 53 -8.66 -3.06 10.32
C LEU A 53 -7.35 -3.76 10.65
N THR A 54 -6.34 -3.01 11.11
CA THR A 54 -4.99 -3.56 11.37
C THR A 54 -4.64 -3.65 12.85
N THR A 55 -5.33 -2.95 13.76
CA THR A 55 -5.14 -3.14 15.22
C THR A 55 -6.25 -3.91 15.90
N ASN A 56 -7.03 -4.69 15.16
CA ASN A 56 -7.96 -5.68 15.71
C ASN A 56 -7.54 -7.08 15.24
N ARG A 57 -7.30 -8.02 16.15
CA ARG A 57 -6.79 -9.34 15.76
C ARG A 57 -7.80 -10.14 14.93
N GLN A 58 -9.11 -9.99 15.19
CA GLN A 58 -10.14 -10.66 14.40
C GLN A 58 -10.20 -10.10 12.98
N SER A 59 -10.13 -8.77 12.83
CA SER A 59 -10.06 -8.11 11.53
C SER A 59 -8.82 -8.52 10.75
N LEU A 60 -7.63 -8.49 11.37
CA LEU A 60 -6.40 -8.97 10.73
C LEU A 60 -6.51 -10.42 10.30
N THR A 61 -7.01 -11.30 11.18
CA THR A 61 -7.19 -12.72 10.89
C THR A 61 -8.16 -12.90 9.71
N ALA A 62 -9.26 -12.16 9.69
CA ALA A 62 -10.18 -12.17 8.56
C ALA A 62 -9.51 -11.65 7.27
N LEU A 63 -8.75 -10.56 7.35
CA LEU A 63 -8.11 -9.91 6.21
C LEU A 63 -7.11 -10.83 5.50
N VAL A 64 -6.24 -11.51 6.26
CA VAL A 64 -5.20 -12.39 5.69
C VAL A 64 -5.70 -13.80 5.36
N ASN A 65 -6.96 -14.14 5.67
CA ASN A 65 -7.55 -15.43 5.30
C ASN A 65 -8.60 -15.32 4.19
N ASN A 66 -8.91 -14.11 3.72
CA ASN A 66 -9.90 -13.86 2.69
C ASN A 66 -9.28 -13.12 1.49
N PRO A 67 -9.85 -13.28 0.29
CA PRO A 67 -9.47 -12.47 -0.85
C PRO A 67 -9.80 -10.99 -0.61
N LEU A 68 -8.97 -10.09 -1.13
CA LEU A 68 -9.16 -8.65 -1.08
C LEU A 68 -10.12 -8.20 -2.19
N ARG A 69 -11.42 -8.45 -1.98
CA ARG A 69 -12.51 -8.14 -2.92
C ARG A 69 -13.78 -7.73 -2.18
N THR A 70 -14.70 -7.09 -2.89
CA THR A 70 -15.96 -6.52 -2.35
C THR A 70 -16.74 -7.48 -1.47
N GLU A 71 -16.83 -8.77 -1.85
CA GLU A 71 -17.62 -9.77 -1.12
C GLU A 71 -17.09 -10.06 0.29
N SER A 72 -15.78 -9.90 0.51
CA SER A 72 -15.14 -10.12 1.82
C SER A 72 -15.53 -9.05 2.85
N PHE A 73 -16.06 -7.91 2.39
CA PHE A 73 -16.48 -6.78 3.23
C PHE A 73 -17.99 -6.66 3.37
N ALA A 74 -18.75 -7.68 2.93
CA ALA A 74 -20.18 -7.74 3.15
C ALA A 74 -20.51 -7.95 4.66
N PRO A 75 -21.64 -7.43 5.18
CA PRO A 75 -22.00 -7.53 6.61
C PRO A 75 -22.03 -8.95 7.17
N LYS A 76 -22.33 -9.94 6.31
CA LYS A 76 -22.40 -11.36 6.66
C LYS A 76 -21.37 -12.20 5.90
N ALA A 77 -20.28 -11.58 5.43
CA ALA A 77 -19.24 -12.28 4.71
C ALA A 77 -18.76 -13.49 5.54
N ALA A 78 -18.99 -14.68 5.01
CA ALA A 78 -18.53 -15.91 5.62
C ALA A 78 -17.02 -15.97 5.46
N LEU A 79 -16.32 -16.14 6.58
CA LEU A 79 -14.87 -16.31 6.57
C LEU A 79 -14.57 -17.71 6.09
N ARG A 80 -14.12 -17.81 4.84
CA ARG A 80 -13.70 -19.10 4.29
C ARG A 80 -12.28 -19.33 4.76
N GLY A 81 -12.09 -20.27 5.68
CA GLY A 81 -10.77 -20.88 5.86
C GLY A 81 -10.38 -21.48 4.52
N SER A 82 -9.46 -20.82 3.80
CA SER A 82 -8.98 -21.29 2.51
C SER A 82 -8.14 -22.55 2.72
N VAL A 83 -8.81 -23.69 2.92
CA VAL A 83 -8.20 -24.99 2.66
C VAL A 83 -8.25 -25.20 1.16
N PHE A 84 -7.46 -24.44 0.41
CA PHE A 84 -7.13 -24.81 -0.97
C PHE A 84 -6.15 -25.97 -0.87
N ALA A 85 -6.69 -27.17 -0.60
CA ALA A 85 -5.99 -28.39 -0.91
C ALA A 85 -5.68 -28.33 -2.42
N GLY A 86 -4.39 -28.31 -2.77
CA GLY A 86 -3.92 -28.14 -4.13
C GLY A 86 -4.61 -29.13 -5.07
N ALA A 87 -5.59 -28.64 -5.81
CA ALA A 87 -6.20 -29.37 -6.91
C ALA A 87 -5.25 -29.32 -8.10
N LEU A 88 -4.25 -30.19 -8.05
CA LEU A 88 -3.47 -30.57 -9.23
C LEU A 88 -4.43 -31.14 -10.28
N ARG A 89 -4.48 -30.43 -11.40
CA ARG A 89 -4.89 -30.83 -12.77
C ARG A 89 -5.56 -32.21 -12.90
N GLY A 90 -6.87 -32.20 -12.99
CA GLY A 90 -7.67 -33.20 -13.69
C GLY A 90 -8.95 -32.54 -14.20
N HIS A 91 -9.14 -32.48 -15.52
CA HIS A 91 -10.36 -32.01 -16.17
C HIS A 91 -11.54 -32.96 -15.86
N LEU A 92 -12.12 -32.85 -14.66
CA LEU A 92 -13.39 -33.49 -14.33
C LEU A 92 -14.45 -32.41 -14.08
N PRO A 93 -15.65 -32.54 -14.68
CA PRO A 93 -16.74 -31.59 -14.48
C PRO A 93 -17.13 -31.52 -13.00
N ALA A 94 -17.28 -30.29 -12.49
CA ALA A 94 -17.58 -30.04 -11.09
C ALA A 94 -18.91 -30.71 -10.67
N PRO A 95 -18.93 -31.54 -9.61
CA PRO A 95 -20.17 -32.10 -9.10
C PRO A 95 -21.05 -30.98 -8.55
N ARG A 96 -22.28 -30.87 -9.06
CA ARG A 96 -23.32 -30.01 -8.50
C ARG A 96 -23.74 -30.58 -7.14
N GLY A 97 -23.51 -29.83 -6.06
CA GLY A 97 -24.31 -29.99 -4.83
C GLY A 97 -23.59 -30.32 -3.52
N SER A 98 -22.26 -30.45 -3.46
CA SER A 98 -21.60 -30.61 -2.15
C SER A 98 -21.50 -29.27 -1.44
N ALA A 99 -22.42 -29.03 -0.50
CA ALA A 99 -22.29 -27.99 0.51
C ALA A 99 -20.99 -28.23 1.30
N ALA A 100 -19.92 -27.54 0.93
CA ALA A 100 -18.66 -27.61 1.64
C ALA A 100 -18.90 -27.15 3.08
N THR A 101 -18.76 -28.07 4.03
CA THR A 101 -18.83 -27.78 5.47
C THR A 101 -17.61 -26.95 5.83
N THR A 102 -17.70 -25.64 5.65
CA THR A 102 -16.59 -24.71 5.97
C THR A 102 -16.45 -24.66 7.48
N LYS A 103 -15.36 -25.23 8.01
CA LYS A 103 -15.00 -25.04 9.41
C LYS A 103 -14.85 -23.53 9.67
N PRO A 104 -15.43 -23.00 10.77
CA PRO A 104 -15.28 -21.59 11.10
C PRO A 104 -13.79 -21.28 11.27
N LEU A 105 -13.35 -20.16 10.69
CA LEU A 105 -12.01 -19.63 10.90
C LEU A 105 -11.85 -19.36 12.40
N LYS A 106 -10.75 -19.84 12.98
CA LYS A 106 -10.41 -19.60 14.39
C LYS A 106 -9.25 -18.62 14.46
N ASP A 107 -9.29 -17.71 15.42
CA ASP A 107 -8.14 -16.91 15.79
C ASP A 107 -7.09 -17.76 16.54
N ARG A 108 -5.98 -17.13 16.93
CA ARG A 108 -4.88 -17.80 17.66
C ARG A 108 -5.31 -18.36 19.02
N SER A 109 -6.33 -17.77 19.66
CA SER A 109 -6.91 -18.29 20.91
C SER A 109 -7.88 -19.45 20.67
N GLY A 110 -8.08 -19.85 19.42
CA GLY A 110 -9.03 -20.88 19.03
C GLY A 110 -10.48 -20.39 18.96
N LYS A 111 -10.73 -19.10 19.19
CA LYS A 111 -12.07 -18.51 19.13
C LYS A 111 -12.48 -18.32 17.67
N PRO A 112 -13.74 -18.62 17.31
CA PRO A 112 -14.24 -18.32 15.97
C PRO A 112 -14.11 -16.83 15.67
N VAL A 113 -13.58 -16.50 14.50
CA VAL A 113 -13.56 -15.12 14.00
C VAL A 113 -14.99 -14.75 13.61
N GLU A 114 -15.44 -13.57 14.05
CA GLU A 114 -16.81 -13.14 13.84
C GLU A 114 -17.12 -12.91 12.34
N PRO A 115 -18.25 -13.43 11.83
CA PRO A 115 -18.72 -13.06 10.48
C PRO A 115 -18.86 -11.55 10.33
N GLY A 116 -18.40 -11.02 9.20
CA GLY A 116 -18.43 -9.58 8.96
C GLY A 116 -17.42 -8.76 9.76
N ALA A 117 -16.40 -9.37 10.40
CA ALA A 117 -15.35 -8.63 11.11
C ALA A 117 -14.73 -7.49 10.26
N LEU A 118 -14.44 -7.75 8.98
CA LEU A 118 -13.94 -6.74 8.05
C LEU A 118 -14.95 -5.63 7.76
N HIS A 119 -16.23 -5.98 7.66
CA HIS A 119 -17.29 -5.00 7.48
C HIS A 119 -17.36 -4.05 8.68
N LYS A 120 -17.33 -4.61 9.90
CA LYS A 120 -17.34 -3.83 11.14
C LYS A 120 -16.09 -2.97 11.30
N ALA A 121 -14.94 -3.49 10.89
CA ALA A 121 -13.70 -2.73 10.92
C ALA A 121 -13.80 -1.43 10.11
N LEU A 122 -14.41 -1.49 8.92
CA LEU A 122 -14.57 -0.32 8.04
C LEU A 122 -15.62 0.71 8.53
N LEU A 123 -16.34 0.43 9.62
CA LEU A 123 -17.10 1.46 10.32
C LEU A 123 -16.18 2.51 10.95
N ASP A 124 -14.94 2.13 11.30
CA ASP A 124 -13.90 3.04 11.76
C ASP A 124 -13.36 3.91 10.60
N PRO A 125 -13.45 5.25 10.67
CA PRO A 125 -12.87 6.15 9.67
C PRO A 125 -11.38 5.92 9.43
N ALA A 126 -10.60 5.67 10.49
CA ALA A 126 -9.16 5.42 10.36
C ALA A 126 -8.90 4.13 9.56
N ALA A 127 -9.77 3.12 9.71
CA ALA A 127 -9.67 1.87 8.97
C ALA A 127 -9.96 2.06 7.48
N ARG A 128 -10.84 3.00 7.10
CA ARG A 128 -11.14 3.31 5.70
C ARG A 128 -9.97 3.98 4.98
N GLU A 129 -9.24 4.85 5.67
CA GLU A 129 -8.01 5.45 5.15
C GLU A 129 -6.94 4.35 4.93
N VAL A 130 -6.71 3.50 5.94
CA VAL A 130 -5.77 2.38 5.80
C VAL A 130 -6.22 1.40 4.70
N MET A 131 -7.53 1.19 4.53
CA MET A 131 -8.06 0.34 3.46
C MET A 131 -7.75 0.89 2.07
N LYS A 132 -7.85 2.21 1.87
CA LYS A 132 -7.45 2.86 0.62
C LYS A 132 -5.98 2.55 0.32
N ASP A 133 -5.11 2.76 1.29
CA ASP A 133 -3.67 2.58 1.12
C ASP A 133 -3.29 1.11 0.92
N LEU A 134 -3.98 0.21 1.62
CA LEU A 134 -3.81 -1.23 1.49
C LEU A 134 -4.20 -1.70 0.08
N VAL A 135 -5.32 -1.20 -0.47
CA VAL A 135 -5.75 -1.50 -1.84
C VAL A 135 -4.76 -0.94 -2.87
N GLU A 136 -4.28 0.29 -2.69
CA GLU A 136 -3.28 0.88 -3.57
C GLU A 136 -1.95 0.10 -3.52
N CYS A 137 -1.51 -0.35 -2.34
CA CYS A 137 -0.30 -1.16 -2.18
C CYS A 137 -0.47 -2.57 -2.78
N ALA A 138 -1.62 -3.21 -2.59
CA ALA A 138 -1.82 -4.61 -2.92
C ALA A 138 -2.32 -4.85 -4.35
N LEU A 139 -3.35 -4.14 -4.78
CA LEU A 139 -4.10 -4.49 -5.99
C LEU A 139 -3.57 -3.77 -7.23
N GLY A 140 -3.69 -4.40 -8.39
CA GLY A 140 -3.35 -3.79 -9.67
C GLY A 140 -4.39 -2.76 -10.12
N SER A 141 -4.04 -1.92 -11.10
CA SER A 141 -4.84 -0.76 -11.57
C SER A 141 -6.25 -1.09 -12.07
N HIS A 142 -6.47 -2.33 -12.52
CA HIS A 142 -7.76 -2.82 -12.99
C HIS A 142 -8.63 -3.45 -11.89
N GLN A 143 -8.09 -3.60 -10.68
CA GLN A 143 -8.75 -4.23 -9.56
C GLN A 143 -9.28 -3.15 -8.60
N SER A 144 -10.40 -3.45 -7.94
CA SER A 144 -11.02 -2.55 -6.99
C SER A 144 -11.77 -3.32 -5.92
N VAL A 145 -11.91 -2.69 -4.76
CA VAL A 145 -12.75 -3.17 -3.66
C VAL A 145 -13.80 -2.12 -3.37
N SER A 146 -15.05 -2.56 -3.27
CA SER A 146 -16.15 -1.70 -2.83
C SER A 146 -16.63 -2.11 -1.44
N TRP A 147 -17.12 -1.15 -0.69
CA TRP A 147 -17.77 -1.36 0.60
C TRP A 147 -19.01 -0.49 0.69
N THR A 148 -20.11 -1.08 1.15
CA THR A 148 -21.36 -0.39 1.40
C THR A 148 -21.60 -0.37 2.90
N PRO A 149 -21.71 0.80 3.54
CA PRO A 149 -22.06 0.88 4.95
C PRO A 149 -23.41 0.21 5.18
N GLY A 150 -23.48 -0.72 6.14
CA GLY A 150 -24.75 -1.32 6.53
C GLY A 150 -25.64 -0.34 7.30
N ALA A 151 -26.93 -0.64 7.41
CA ALA A 151 -27.87 0.11 8.26
C ALA A 151 -27.60 -0.06 9.78
N GLN A 152 -26.60 -0.84 10.15
CA GLN A 152 -26.24 -1.07 11.54
C GLN A 152 -25.71 0.24 12.15
N ALA A 153 -26.25 0.58 13.32
CA ALA A 153 -26.02 1.81 14.06
C ALA A 153 -24.56 1.92 14.55
N TRP A 154 -23.64 2.21 13.64
CA TRP A 154 -22.53 3.06 14.00
C TRP A 154 -23.12 4.45 14.20
N GLY A 155 -22.94 5.04 15.39
CA GLY A 155 -23.33 6.42 15.69
C GLY A 155 -22.16 7.32 15.32
N PRO A 156 -22.06 7.77 14.06
CA PRO A 156 -20.93 8.55 13.62
C PRO A 156 -21.05 9.94 14.25
N THR A 157 -19.98 10.73 14.24
CA THR A 157 -20.18 12.16 14.37
C THR A 157 -21.13 12.66 13.26
N ALA A 158 -21.86 13.75 13.48
CA ALA A 158 -22.80 14.27 12.48
C ALA A 158 -22.12 14.52 11.11
N GLU A 159 -20.83 14.88 11.11
CA GLU A 159 -20.03 15.14 9.92
C GLU A 159 -19.65 13.85 9.18
N GLU A 160 -19.17 12.83 9.89
CA GLU A 160 -18.82 11.53 9.29
C GLU A 160 -20.06 10.79 8.76
N SER A 161 -21.19 10.97 9.44
CA SER A 161 -22.49 10.47 8.99
C SER A 161 -22.81 11.02 7.60
N ALA A 162 -22.52 12.30 7.36
CA ALA A 162 -22.91 12.97 6.12
C ALA A 162 -22.10 12.49 4.91
N GLU A 163 -20.81 12.18 5.06
CA GLU A 163 -19.99 11.64 3.96
C GLU A 163 -20.39 10.22 3.60
N VAL A 164 -20.44 9.33 4.60
CA VAL A 164 -20.77 7.92 4.42
C VAL A 164 -22.22 7.77 3.91
N SER A 165 -23.16 8.56 4.43
CA SER A 165 -24.55 8.55 3.97
C SER A 165 -24.72 9.06 2.54
N ARG A 166 -23.89 10.02 2.10
CA ARG A 166 -23.91 10.52 0.71
C ARG A 166 -23.34 9.50 -0.27
N ALA A 167 -22.23 8.86 0.10
CA ALA A 167 -21.51 7.99 -0.82
C ALA A 167 -22.30 6.73 -1.20
N ARG A 168 -23.16 6.20 -0.30
CA ARG A 168 -23.88 4.90 -0.41
C ARG A 168 -22.99 3.67 -0.60
N GLN A 169 -21.82 3.82 -1.21
CA GLN A 169 -20.79 2.84 -1.46
C GLN A 169 -19.46 3.59 -1.63
N LEU A 170 -18.41 3.12 -0.95
CA LEU A 170 -17.04 3.55 -1.18
C LEU A 170 -16.35 2.54 -2.08
N THR A 171 -15.55 3.00 -3.03
CA THR A 171 -14.77 2.13 -3.91
C THR A 171 -13.32 2.57 -3.94
N TRP A 172 -12.41 1.67 -3.60
CA TRP A 172 -10.97 1.85 -3.67
C TRP A 172 -10.43 1.09 -4.87
N ARG A 173 -9.56 1.71 -5.66
CA ARG A 173 -8.94 1.12 -6.85
C ARG A 173 -7.46 0.90 -6.60
N GLY A 174 -6.92 -0.19 -7.13
CA GLY A 174 -5.49 -0.51 -7.07
C GLY A 174 -4.62 0.36 -7.96
N VAL A 175 -4.75 1.69 -7.89
CA VAL A 175 -4.01 2.63 -8.76
C VAL A 175 -2.52 2.76 -8.39
N GLY A 176 -2.09 2.04 -7.35
CA GLY A 176 -0.80 2.21 -6.74
C GLY A 176 0.23 1.16 -7.14
N ALA A 177 0.84 0.56 -6.12
CA ALA A 177 1.98 -0.32 -6.27
C ALA A 177 1.66 -1.69 -6.88
N GLY A 178 0.44 -2.19 -6.65
CA GLY A 178 0.01 -3.48 -7.19
C GLY A 178 0.96 -4.62 -6.85
N LEU A 179 1.47 -4.67 -5.62
CA LEU A 179 2.48 -5.65 -5.18
C LEU A 179 1.92 -7.07 -5.05
N CYS A 180 0.60 -7.20 -4.97
CA CYS A 180 -0.12 -8.42 -4.62
C CYS A 180 -1.44 -8.61 -5.40
N PRO A 181 -1.45 -8.56 -6.73
CA PRO A 181 -2.69 -8.61 -7.50
C PRO A 181 -3.44 -9.95 -7.31
N ALA A 182 -2.72 -11.02 -6.97
CA ALA A 182 -3.31 -12.33 -6.67
C ALA A 182 -4.22 -12.32 -5.43
N TRP A 183 -4.05 -11.35 -4.51
CA TRP A 183 -4.87 -11.23 -3.30
C TRP A 183 -6.34 -10.94 -3.65
N ALA A 184 -6.66 -10.32 -4.79
CA ALA A 184 -8.06 -10.17 -5.22
C ALA A 184 -8.79 -11.51 -5.41
N ALA A 185 -8.05 -12.58 -5.73
CA ALA A 185 -8.61 -13.89 -6.03
C ALA A 185 -8.53 -14.88 -4.86
N GLY A 186 -7.54 -14.74 -3.97
CA GLY A 186 -7.33 -15.64 -2.82
C GLY A 186 -6.63 -14.98 -1.65
N ALA A 187 -6.52 -15.69 -0.53
CA ALA A 187 -5.77 -15.20 0.63
C ALA A 187 -4.29 -14.90 0.27
N PRO A 188 -3.68 -13.86 0.86
CA PRO A 188 -2.31 -13.48 0.56
C PRO A 188 -1.34 -14.46 1.23
N ASP A 189 -0.29 -14.85 0.51
CA ASP A 189 0.82 -15.58 1.11
C ASP A 189 1.72 -14.68 1.98
N ALA A 190 2.69 -15.27 2.68
CA ALA A 190 3.58 -14.52 3.57
C ALA A 190 4.38 -13.44 2.82
N ARG A 191 4.87 -13.76 1.61
CA ARG A 191 5.60 -12.80 0.76
C ARG A 191 4.75 -11.58 0.45
N CYS A 192 3.49 -11.81 0.06
CA CYS A 192 2.56 -10.75 -0.24
C CYS A 192 2.29 -9.87 0.98
N GLN A 193 2.05 -10.50 2.14
CA GLN A 193 1.84 -9.76 3.39
C GLN A 193 3.04 -8.88 3.75
N GLU A 194 4.26 -9.39 3.57
CA GLU A 194 5.50 -8.64 3.83
C GLU A 194 5.64 -7.42 2.90
N LEU A 195 5.42 -7.59 1.61
CA LEU A 195 5.48 -6.50 0.62
C LEU A 195 4.44 -5.41 0.89
N VAL A 196 3.19 -5.80 1.15
CA VAL A 196 2.12 -4.84 1.45
C VAL A 196 2.37 -4.14 2.79
N SER A 197 2.87 -4.86 3.79
CA SER A 197 3.24 -4.27 5.09
C SER A 197 4.35 -3.25 4.93
N ALA A 198 5.40 -3.58 4.18
CA ALA A 198 6.48 -2.67 3.89
C ALA A 198 5.98 -1.40 3.16
N CYS A 199 5.12 -1.56 2.15
CA CYS A 199 4.47 -0.45 1.46
C CYS A 199 3.65 0.44 2.42
N LEU A 200 2.80 -0.13 3.27
CA LEU A 200 2.03 0.62 4.27
C LEU A 200 2.93 1.38 5.26
N LEU A 201 4.01 0.76 5.72
CA LEU A 201 5.00 1.39 6.59
C LEU A 201 5.66 2.61 5.92
N THR A 202 5.99 2.52 4.64
CA THR A 202 6.59 3.67 3.92
C THR A 202 5.66 4.88 3.87
N ARG A 203 4.35 4.65 3.91
CA ARG A 203 3.34 5.71 3.88
C ARG A 203 3.11 6.35 5.25
N ASN A 204 3.68 5.76 6.31
CA ASN A 204 3.58 6.31 7.65
C ASN A 204 4.33 7.64 7.76
N ASN A 205 3.67 8.59 8.40
CA ASN A 205 4.11 9.94 8.56
C ASN A 205 3.56 10.50 9.87
N ALA A 206 4.27 10.21 10.94
CA ALA A 206 3.97 10.79 12.25
C ALA A 206 4.21 12.31 12.31
N MET A 207 4.94 12.91 11.37
CA MET A 207 5.16 14.36 11.32
C MET A 207 4.06 15.15 10.61
N GLY A 208 3.12 14.47 9.94
CA GLY A 208 1.98 15.07 9.26
C GLY A 208 2.31 15.92 8.03
N ARG A 209 3.56 15.91 7.55
CA ARG A 209 3.96 16.58 6.29
C ARG A 209 3.86 15.61 5.13
N ILE A 210 2.88 15.78 4.26
CA ILE A 210 2.75 14.92 3.08
C ILE A 210 3.92 15.25 2.14
N GLU A 211 4.80 14.28 1.97
CA GLU A 211 5.92 14.31 1.04
C GLU A 211 5.65 13.29 -0.06
N ASP A 212 5.98 13.67 -1.29
CA ASP A 212 6.07 12.70 -2.38
C ASP A 212 7.28 11.81 -2.12
N ILE A 213 7.07 10.50 -2.11
CA ILE A 213 8.13 9.51 -1.95
C ILE A 213 8.23 8.61 -3.18
N SER A 214 9.44 8.12 -3.45
CA SER A 214 9.71 7.02 -4.36
C SER A 214 9.93 5.75 -3.56
N ILE A 215 9.20 4.71 -3.90
CA ILE A 215 9.25 3.40 -3.23
C ILE A 215 9.91 2.41 -4.19
N ARG A 216 10.97 1.73 -3.75
CA ARG A 216 11.76 0.81 -4.59
C ARG A 216 12.03 -0.51 -3.89
N GLY A 217 12.35 -1.53 -4.69
CA GLY A 217 12.57 -2.91 -4.21
C GLY A 217 11.31 -3.75 -4.32
N GLY A 218 11.36 -5.01 -3.89
CA GLY A 218 10.15 -5.86 -3.85
C GLY A 218 9.47 -6.13 -5.20
N ALA A 219 10.23 -6.10 -6.31
CA ALA A 219 9.76 -6.19 -7.70
C ALA A 219 9.12 -4.91 -8.29
N ILE A 220 9.24 -3.78 -7.61
CA ILE A 220 8.83 -2.47 -8.13
C ILE A 220 9.85 -2.00 -9.19
N ALA A 221 9.36 -1.70 -10.39
CA ALA A 221 10.19 -1.09 -11.44
C ALA A 221 10.47 0.38 -11.12
N THR A 222 11.69 0.84 -11.42
CA THR A 222 12.10 2.24 -11.25
C THR A 222 12.50 2.81 -12.61
N SER A 223 12.09 4.04 -12.89
CA SER A 223 12.48 4.74 -14.12
C SER A 223 13.70 5.65 -13.90
N PRO A 224 14.48 5.97 -14.96
CA PRO A 224 15.58 6.94 -14.84
C PRO A 224 15.12 8.32 -14.33
N ALA A 225 13.93 8.78 -14.74
CA ALA A 225 13.36 10.04 -14.26
C ALA A 225 13.04 10.01 -12.76
N GLU A 226 12.63 8.85 -12.24
CA GLU A 226 12.42 8.64 -10.80
C GLU A 226 13.72 8.69 -10.02
N LEU A 227 14.76 8.02 -10.52
CA LEU A 227 16.10 8.03 -9.91
C LEU A 227 16.64 9.46 -9.81
N GLN A 228 16.43 10.26 -10.86
CA GLN A 228 16.85 11.66 -10.89
C GLN A 228 16.03 12.53 -9.93
N ARG A 229 14.72 12.30 -9.85
CA ARG A 229 13.81 13.12 -9.02
C ARG A 229 13.91 12.80 -7.53
N TYR A 230 14.19 11.54 -7.17
CA TYR A 230 14.28 11.05 -5.80
C TYR A 230 15.65 10.41 -5.53
N PRO A 231 16.74 11.19 -5.50
CA PRO A 231 18.08 10.65 -5.31
C PRO A 231 18.39 10.32 -3.85
N GLU A 232 17.68 10.92 -2.89
CA GLU A 232 18.02 10.84 -1.48
C GLU A 232 17.41 9.59 -0.84
N ARG A 233 18.23 8.67 -0.34
CA ARG A 233 17.71 7.50 0.38
C ARG A 233 17.28 7.89 1.79
N GLU A 234 16.12 7.41 2.21
CA GLU A 234 15.60 7.68 3.54
C GLU A 234 15.73 6.50 4.51
N GLY A 235 15.49 5.28 4.02
CA GLY A 235 15.51 4.08 4.86
C GLY A 235 14.92 2.87 4.14
N ALA A 236 14.95 1.72 4.83
CA ALA A 236 14.27 0.52 4.38
C ALA A 236 13.25 0.05 5.41
N PHE A 237 12.07 -0.29 4.93
CA PHE A 237 10.91 -0.72 5.70
C PHE A 237 10.64 -2.18 5.37
N PHE A 238 10.42 -2.99 6.40
CA PHE A 238 10.23 -4.43 6.23
C PHE A 238 9.49 -5.03 7.43
N GLY A 239 9.06 -6.28 7.29
CA GLY A 239 8.29 -6.95 8.33
C GLY A 239 6.90 -7.37 7.86
N ASN A 240 6.02 -7.71 8.81
CA ASN A 240 4.64 -8.07 8.56
C ASN A 240 3.69 -7.44 9.60
N LEU A 241 3.06 -6.32 9.20
CA LEU A 241 2.00 -5.64 9.95
C LEU A 241 0.68 -6.43 9.94
N LEU A 242 0.52 -7.30 8.95
CA LEU A 242 -0.72 -8.05 8.72
C LEU A 242 -0.75 -9.37 9.50
N ASP A 243 0.34 -9.77 10.14
CA ASP A 243 0.40 -10.95 11.01
C ASP A 243 -0.39 -10.70 12.31
N PRO A 244 -1.54 -11.37 12.54
CA PRO A 244 -2.34 -11.18 13.74
C PRO A 244 -1.59 -11.57 15.03
N ALA A 245 -0.55 -12.40 14.92
CA ALA A 245 0.31 -12.81 16.03
C ALA A 245 1.40 -11.78 16.35
N ALA A 246 1.69 -10.84 15.44
CA ALA A 246 2.65 -9.77 15.67
C ALA A 246 2.05 -8.54 16.39
N LEU A 247 0.72 -8.38 16.32
CA LEU A 247 -0.02 -7.32 17.00
C LEU A 247 0.10 -7.44 18.52
N ASN A 248 0.64 -6.40 19.14
CA ASN A 248 0.75 -6.26 20.59
C ASN A 248 -0.66 -6.31 21.22
N PRO A 249 -0.94 -7.23 22.17
CA PRO A 249 -2.25 -7.33 22.81
C PRO A 249 -2.71 -6.03 23.48
N THR A 250 -1.79 -5.23 24.02
CA THR A 250 -2.12 -3.95 24.65
C THR A 250 -2.52 -2.90 23.61
N ALA A 251 -2.08 -3.04 22.35
CA ALA A 251 -2.43 -2.14 21.26
C ALA A 251 -3.78 -2.49 20.59
N GLU A 252 -4.41 -3.59 21.01
CA GLU A 252 -5.60 -4.12 20.35
C GLU A 252 -6.82 -3.20 20.54
N LYS A 253 -7.39 -2.77 19.42
CA LYS A 253 -8.60 -1.97 19.31
C LYS A 253 -9.79 -2.88 19.05
N LEU A 254 -10.73 -2.90 19.99
CA LEU A 254 -11.90 -3.78 20.01
C LEU A 254 -13.17 -3.07 19.54
N SER A 255 -13.23 -1.74 19.64
CA SER A 255 -14.39 -0.96 19.22
C SER A 255 -14.02 0.41 18.65
N VAL A 256 -14.97 1.02 17.93
CA VAL A 256 -14.85 2.41 17.51
C VAL A 256 -14.94 3.31 18.75
N GLY A 257 -14.08 4.32 18.84
CA GLY A 257 -14.05 5.25 19.97
C GLY A 257 -13.36 4.73 21.23
N GLN A 258 -12.82 3.49 21.22
CA GLN A 258 -11.96 3.03 22.31
C GLN A 258 -10.82 4.01 22.54
N THR A 259 -10.51 4.29 23.80
CA THR A 259 -9.36 5.12 24.17
C THR A 259 -8.08 4.47 23.67
N ARG A 260 -7.16 5.31 23.20
CA ARG A 260 -5.86 4.86 22.70
C ARG A 260 -5.03 4.27 23.85
N PRO A 261 -4.52 3.04 23.71
CA PRO A 261 -3.62 2.47 24.69
C PRO A 261 -2.22 3.08 24.54
N THR A 262 -1.49 3.16 25.65
CA THR A 262 -0.06 3.43 25.66
C THR A 262 0.68 2.12 25.41
N VAL A 263 1.49 2.06 24.35
CA VAL A 263 2.25 0.86 23.97
C VAL A 263 3.59 1.26 23.39
N ASP A 264 4.67 0.55 23.67
CA ASP A 264 5.98 0.90 23.09
C ASP A 264 6.01 0.66 21.57
N VAL A 265 5.62 -0.54 21.15
CA VAL A 265 5.55 -0.96 19.74
C VAL A 265 4.24 -1.70 19.49
N ILE A 266 3.55 -1.31 18.41
CA ILE A 266 2.25 -1.88 18.04
C ILE A 266 2.43 -3.25 17.36
N TYR A 267 3.46 -3.40 16.51
CA TYR A 267 3.74 -4.65 15.79
C TYR A 267 5.18 -5.12 16.04
N SER A 268 5.32 -6.26 16.70
CA SER A 268 6.62 -6.88 17.04
C SER A 268 7.39 -7.46 15.84
N LYS A 269 6.80 -7.43 14.65
CA LYS A 269 7.41 -7.92 13.41
C LYS A 269 7.43 -6.86 12.31
N ALA A 270 7.40 -5.59 12.68
CA ALA A 270 7.53 -4.47 11.74
C ALA A 270 8.77 -3.68 12.09
N PHE A 271 9.60 -3.39 11.09
CA PHE A 271 10.93 -2.84 11.31
C PHE A 271 11.25 -1.73 10.31
N VAL A 272 12.09 -0.79 10.75
CA VAL A 272 12.76 0.16 9.86
C VAL A 272 14.23 0.21 10.19
N CYS A 273 15.03 0.44 9.15
CA CYS A 273 16.41 0.87 9.28
C CYS A 273 16.64 2.13 8.46
N SER A 274 17.70 2.86 8.77
CA SER A 274 18.07 4.06 8.03
C SER A 274 19.42 3.90 7.31
N PRO A 275 19.67 4.66 6.23
CA PRO A 275 20.94 4.58 5.52
C PRO A 275 22.11 4.97 6.41
N PRO A 276 23.32 4.43 6.16
CA PRO A 276 24.52 4.81 6.90
C PRO A 276 24.91 6.27 6.62
N ASP A 277 24.64 6.78 5.42
CA ASP A 277 24.95 8.16 5.04
C ASP A 277 23.77 9.10 5.30
N ALA A 278 23.85 9.86 6.40
CA ALA A 278 22.87 10.86 6.76
C ALA A 278 22.98 12.17 5.94
N ARG A 279 23.74 12.24 4.83
CA ARG A 279 23.89 13.47 4.02
C ARG A 279 22.54 14.06 3.58
N ALA A 280 21.62 13.23 3.12
CA ALA A 280 20.25 13.63 2.79
C ALA A 280 19.56 14.33 3.98
N LEU A 281 19.58 13.70 5.14
CA LEU A 281 18.89 14.16 6.36
C LEU A 281 19.56 15.38 6.99
N ARG A 282 20.88 15.52 6.85
CA ARG A 282 21.61 16.76 7.16
C ARG A 282 21.13 17.91 6.28
N ALA A 283 20.85 17.67 5.00
CA ALA A 283 20.29 18.69 4.11
C ALA A 283 18.86 19.11 4.51
N PHE A 284 18.10 18.22 5.18
CA PHE A 284 16.82 18.56 5.80
C PHE A 284 16.96 19.32 7.13
N GLY A 285 18.19 19.62 7.57
CA GLY A 285 18.45 20.38 8.79
C GLY A 285 18.42 19.54 10.06
N CYS A 286 18.53 18.21 9.95
CA CYS A 286 18.70 17.32 11.09
C CYS A 286 20.19 17.29 11.43
N ASP A 287 20.58 17.88 12.56
CA ASP A 287 21.94 17.87 13.08
C ASP A 287 22.41 16.44 13.48
N GLN A 288 23.70 16.28 13.74
CA GLN A 288 24.39 14.99 13.89
C GLN A 288 23.93 14.10 15.07
N GLY A 289 22.96 14.53 15.88
CA GLY A 289 22.33 13.74 16.94
C GLY A 289 20.86 13.37 16.69
N THR A 290 20.23 13.91 15.65
CA THR A 290 18.78 13.78 15.41
C THR A 290 18.40 12.71 14.39
N TRP A 291 19.34 11.94 13.84
CA TRP A 291 19.01 10.92 12.85
C TRP A 291 18.20 9.73 13.41
N VAL A 292 18.62 9.19 14.56
CA VAL A 292 17.81 8.19 15.29
C VAL A 292 16.45 8.80 15.65
N ASN A 293 16.44 10.09 15.98
CA ASN A 293 15.22 10.83 16.29
C ASN A 293 14.34 11.02 15.05
N TRP A 294 14.87 11.12 13.83
CA TRP A 294 14.09 11.29 12.61
C TRP A 294 13.36 10.00 12.22
N MET A 295 14.05 8.86 12.20
CA MET A 295 13.37 7.57 11.94
C MET A 295 12.42 7.20 13.06
N SER A 296 12.82 7.41 14.31
CA SER A 296 11.92 7.23 15.45
C SER A 296 10.73 8.19 15.38
N SER A 297 10.91 9.47 15.05
CA SER A 297 9.81 10.44 14.94
C SER A 297 8.93 10.19 13.73
N ARG A 298 9.41 9.48 12.71
CA ARG A 298 8.60 9.03 11.58
C ARG A 298 7.69 7.87 11.98
N LEU A 299 8.16 6.97 12.85
CA LEU A 299 7.43 5.76 13.28
C LEU A 299 6.59 5.93 14.54
N CYS A 300 6.99 6.84 15.41
CA CYS A 300 6.47 6.97 16.76
C CYS A 300 5.72 8.28 16.93
N ALA A 301 4.67 8.25 17.76
CA ALA A 301 4.00 9.46 18.19
C ALA A 301 4.95 10.15 19.17
N VAL A 302 5.39 11.37 18.82
CA VAL A 302 6.07 12.21 19.78
C VAL A 302 5.00 12.81 20.70
N PRO A 303 5.18 12.79 22.03
CA PRO A 303 4.25 13.44 22.95
C PRO A 303 4.04 14.89 22.54
N ASP A 304 2.79 15.36 22.51
CA ASP A 304 2.51 16.78 22.27
C ASP A 304 3.18 17.61 23.39
N PRO A 305 4.17 18.47 23.07
CA PRO A 305 4.86 19.26 24.08
C PRO A 305 3.95 20.26 24.80
N LYS A 306 2.73 20.53 24.30
CA LYS A 306 1.82 21.55 24.85
C LYS A 306 0.61 21.01 25.59
N GLY A 307 0.32 19.71 25.58
CA GLY A 307 -1.03 19.29 25.95
C GLY A 307 -1.24 17.82 26.29
N GLY A 308 -0.47 17.27 27.23
CA GLY A 308 -0.85 16.14 28.13
C GLY A 308 -1.37 14.83 27.51
N SER A 309 -1.46 14.74 26.19
CA SER A 309 -2.03 13.62 25.46
C SER A 309 -0.86 12.71 25.10
N HIS A 310 -0.60 11.75 25.99
CA HIS A 310 0.44 10.74 25.87
C HIS A 310 0.07 9.74 24.77
N HIS A 311 0.29 10.09 23.51
CA HIS A 311 0.48 9.06 22.50
C HIS A 311 1.92 8.62 22.62
N GLN A 312 2.12 7.48 23.25
CA GLN A 312 3.40 6.79 23.30
C GLN A 312 3.22 5.50 22.52
N GLY A 313 4.00 5.39 21.47
CA GLY A 313 4.13 4.16 20.72
C GLY A 313 4.63 4.35 19.31
N CYS A 314 5.22 3.27 18.80
CA CYS A 314 5.76 3.17 17.46
C CYS A 314 5.00 2.11 16.68
N VAL A 315 4.70 2.39 15.41
CA VAL A 315 4.11 1.36 14.53
C VAL A 315 5.09 0.24 14.22
N ALA A 316 6.39 0.53 14.21
CA ALA A 316 7.46 -0.40 13.91
C ALA A 316 8.65 -0.14 14.84
N GLU A 317 9.52 -1.13 14.96
CA GLU A 317 10.78 -1.04 15.69
C GLU A 317 11.88 -0.48 14.79
N TYR A 318 12.66 0.47 15.32
CA TYR A 318 13.87 0.96 14.66
C TYR A 318 15.07 0.07 15.02
N VAL A 319 15.67 -0.57 14.01
CA VAL A 319 16.69 -1.63 14.24
C VAL A 319 18.11 -1.23 13.85
N GLY A 320 18.37 0.06 13.61
CA GLY A 320 19.70 0.58 13.32
C GLY A 320 19.95 0.92 11.86
N ALA A 321 21.23 0.86 11.45
CA ALA A 321 21.64 1.19 10.09
C ALA A 321 21.38 0.04 9.10
N CYS A 322 20.89 0.37 7.91
CA CYS A 322 20.64 -0.63 6.87
C CYS A 322 21.96 -1.19 6.29
N GLY A 323 22.92 -0.32 5.97
CA GLY A 323 24.15 -0.66 5.25
C GLY A 323 25.42 -0.47 6.08
N ALA A 324 26.57 -0.81 5.48
CA ALA A 324 27.89 -0.88 6.12
C ALA A 324 28.31 0.39 6.88
N ARG A 325 29.16 0.18 7.89
CA ARG A 325 29.55 1.13 8.93
C ARG A 325 30.17 2.38 8.34
N ASP A 326 29.68 3.54 8.77
CA ASP A 326 30.56 4.68 8.93
C ASP A 326 31.26 4.51 10.28
N GLU A 327 32.58 4.28 10.28
CA GLU A 327 33.37 4.06 11.50
C GLU A 327 33.24 5.21 12.50
N GLN A 328 32.76 6.37 12.03
CA GLN A 328 32.55 7.58 12.79
C GLN A 328 31.24 7.56 13.63
N LEU A 329 30.33 6.61 13.40
CA LEU A 329 29.06 6.53 14.14
C LEU A 329 29.16 5.73 15.45
N PRO A 330 28.36 6.08 16.49
CA PRO A 330 28.36 5.38 17.78
C PRO A 330 28.06 3.86 17.65
N PRO A 331 28.66 3.00 18.50
CA PRO A 331 28.48 1.54 18.45
C PRO A 331 27.04 1.03 18.64
N GLN A 332 26.16 1.85 19.23
CA GLN A 332 24.76 1.49 19.45
C GLN A 332 23.92 1.52 18.16
N VAL A 333 24.42 2.22 17.13
CA VAL A 333 23.78 2.35 15.81
C VAL A 333 24.34 1.33 14.81
N SER A 334 25.40 0.60 15.16
CA SER A 334 26.25 -0.12 14.21
C SER A 334 25.80 -1.55 13.87
N GLN A 335 24.58 -1.95 14.20
CA GLN A 335 24.06 -3.24 13.71
C GLN A 335 23.59 -3.08 12.26
N HIS A 336 24.34 -3.64 11.32
CA HIS A 336 23.94 -3.72 9.91
C HIS A 336 22.85 -4.75 9.76
N VAL A 337 21.64 -4.28 9.55
CA VAL A 337 20.50 -5.19 9.45
C VAL A 337 20.27 -5.66 8.03
N CYS A 338 20.67 -4.91 7.00
CA CYS A 338 20.43 -5.29 5.62
C CYS A 338 21.68 -5.84 4.91
N ALA A 339 21.43 -6.74 3.96
CA ALA A 339 22.44 -7.21 3.03
C ALA A 339 22.99 -6.06 2.17
N PRO A 340 24.17 -6.22 1.56
CA PRO A 340 24.74 -5.21 0.69
C PRO A 340 23.75 -4.75 -0.37
N GLU A 341 23.76 -3.45 -0.62
CA GLU A 341 22.90 -2.78 -1.58
C GLU A 341 23.09 -3.32 -3.00
N ASP A 342 22.00 -3.45 -3.76
CA ASP A 342 22.05 -3.63 -5.21
C ASP A 342 22.46 -2.30 -5.86
N PRO A 343 23.65 -2.18 -6.46
CA PRO A 343 24.14 -0.92 -7.02
C PRO A 343 23.33 -0.43 -8.21
N ARG A 344 22.47 -1.27 -8.82
CA ARG A 344 21.63 -0.87 -9.95
C ARG A 344 20.34 -0.20 -9.52
N GLN A 345 19.76 -0.68 -8.41
CA GLN A 345 18.46 -0.22 -7.93
C GLN A 345 18.59 0.69 -6.69
N HIS A 346 19.76 0.69 -6.07
CA HIS A 346 20.03 1.33 -4.80
C HIS A 346 19.19 0.81 -3.63
N THR A 347 18.73 -0.44 -3.74
CA THR A 347 17.84 -1.10 -2.77
C THR A 347 18.55 -2.19 -2.00
N TYR A 348 18.01 -2.56 -0.84
CA TYR A 348 18.48 -3.71 -0.10
C TYR A 348 17.74 -4.99 -0.54
N PRO A 349 18.43 -6.11 -0.82
CA PRO A 349 17.77 -7.34 -1.24
C PRO A 349 17.15 -8.11 -0.06
N SER A 350 17.66 -7.92 1.15
CA SER A 350 17.12 -8.54 2.37
C SER A 350 17.56 -7.79 3.62
N CYS A 351 16.79 -7.89 4.70
CA CYS A 351 17.14 -7.36 6.02
C CYS A 351 16.87 -8.38 7.15
N THR A 352 17.53 -8.24 8.30
CA THR A 352 17.47 -9.17 9.43
C THR A 352 17.06 -8.41 10.67
N ALA A 353 15.96 -8.83 11.31
CA ALA A 353 15.48 -8.30 12.57
C ALA A 353 14.55 -9.30 13.25
N GLY A 354 14.40 -9.20 14.57
CA GLY A 354 13.54 -10.11 15.34
C GLY A 354 13.93 -11.58 15.19
N GLY A 355 15.23 -11.86 15.01
CA GLY A 355 15.75 -13.22 14.87
C GLY A 355 15.46 -13.89 13.51
N ARG A 356 15.00 -13.16 12.49
CA ARG A 356 14.78 -13.71 11.14
C ARG A 356 15.23 -12.78 10.03
N ALA A 357 15.49 -13.38 8.87
CA ALA A 357 15.67 -12.66 7.61
C ALA A 357 14.31 -12.34 6.96
N TRP A 358 14.27 -11.19 6.30
CA TRP A 358 13.16 -10.61 5.56
C TRP A 358 13.64 -10.39 4.13
N ALA A 359 13.07 -11.12 3.18
CA ALA A 359 13.52 -11.13 1.79
C ALA A 359 12.91 -10.00 0.94
N HIS A 360 12.00 -9.21 1.52
CA HIS A 360 11.19 -8.25 0.79
C HIS A 360 11.18 -6.86 1.45
N PRO A 361 12.35 -6.29 1.80
CA PRO A 361 12.38 -4.90 2.25
C PRO A 361 12.04 -3.96 1.09
N VAL A 362 11.45 -2.82 1.45
CA VAL A 362 11.12 -1.74 0.54
C VAL A 362 11.94 -0.52 0.94
N THR A 363 12.69 0.04 0.00
CA THR A 363 13.56 1.21 0.24
C THR A 363 12.84 2.47 -0.21
N VAL A 364 12.86 3.50 0.64
CA VAL A 364 12.23 4.80 0.37
C VAL A 364 13.28 5.81 -0.04
N PHE A 365 12.91 6.63 -1.04
CA PHE A 365 13.70 7.74 -1.52
C PHE A 365 12.88 9.04 -1.52
N LEU A 366 13.55 10.12 -1.17
CA LEU A 366 13.03 11.47 -1.08
C LEU A 366 13.58 12.33 -2.23
N PRO A 367 12.86 13.40 -2.62
CA PRO A 367 13.45 14.42 -3.46
C PRO A 367 14.62 15.08 -2.73
N SER A 368 15.57 15.63 -3.49
CA SER A 368 16.64 16.42 -2.90
C SER A 368 16.05 17.61 -2.15
N ALA A 369 16.50 17.80 -0.91
CA ALA A 369 16.12 18.96 -0.13
C ALA A 369 16.49 20.25 -0.88
N PRO A 370 15.61 21.26 -0.94
CA PRO A 370 16.01 22.56 -1.46
C PRO A 370 17.19 23.07 -0.62
N ARG A 371 18.22 23.64 -1.26
CA ARG A 371 19.45 24.14 -0.59
C ARG A 371 19.21 25.33 0.35
N THR A 372 17.97 25.62 0.73
CA THR A 372 17.63 26.70 1.63
C THR A 372 18.14 26.32 3.02
N GLY A 373 19.16 27.01 3.53
CA GLY A 373 19.83 26.72 4.80
C GLY A 373 18.98 26.93 6.07
N SER A 374 17.69 26.64 6.02
CA SER A 374 16.76 26.75 7.15
C SER A 374 16.67 25.40 7.85
N ALA A 375 17.23 25.31 9.06
CA ALA A 375 17.16 24.14 9.95
C ALA A 375 15.75 23.76 10.45
N ARG A 376 14.67 24.37 9.92
CA ARG A 376 13.27 24.09 10.33
C ARG A 376 12.69 22.80 9.73
N GLY A 377 13.44 22.05 8.93
CA GLY A 377 12.93 20.84 8.26
C GLY A 377 12.57 19.72 9.24
N CYS A 378 13.35 19.54 10.31
CA CYS A 378 13.24 18.37 11.19
C CYS A 378 12.31 18.55 12.41
N LEU A 379 11.72 19.73 12.58
CA LEU A 379 10.70 19.91 13.61
C LEU A 379 9.35 19.38 13.11
N PRO A 380 8.62 18.62 13.95
CA PRO A 380 7.21 18.31 13.68
C PRO A 380 6.49 19.62 13.35
N GLN A 381 5.78 19.65 12.23
CA GLN A 381 4.88 20.77 12.00
C GLN A 381 3.69 20.58 12.92
N PRO A 382 3.15 21.67 13.50
CA PRO A 382 1.83 21.61 14.07
C PRO A 382 0.90 20.97 13.05
N LEU A 383 0.22 19.90 13.44
CA LEU A 383 -0.81 19.30 12.61
C LEU A 383 -1.74 20.43 12.16
N PRO A 384 -1.97 20.64 10.86
CA PRO A 384 -2.92 21.66 10.44
C PRO A 384 -4.25 21.35 11.12
N ASP A 385 -4.84 22.38 11.75
CA ASP A 385 -6.15 22.28 12.40
C ASP A 385 -7.11 21.52 11.47
N ALA A 386 -7.95 20.66 12.04
CA ALA A 386 -8.87 19.83 11.26
C ALA A 386 -9.67 20.64 10.22
N ARG A 387 -9.98 21.92 10.54
CA ARG A 387 -10.63 22.87 9.64
C ARG A 387 -9.79 23.28 8.42
N SER A 388 -8.47 23.44 8.54
CA SER A 388 -7.59 23.81 7.41
C SER A 388 -7.41 22.68 6.40
N ARG A 389 -7.59 21.42 6.82
CA ARG A 389 -7.56 20.26 5.92
C ARG A 389 -8.82 20.15 5.05
N LEU A 390 -9.96 20.62 5.55
CA LEU A 390 -11.23 20.64 4.82
C LEU A 390 -11.25 21.69 3.70
N LEU A 391 -10.37 22.69 3.78
CA LEU A 391 -10.26 23.78 2.79
C LEU A 391 -9.12 23.58 1.80
N SER A 392 -8.24 22.61 2.03
CA SER A 392 -7.27 22.21 1.02
C SER A 392 -8.01 21.34 0.01
N PRO A 393 -8.19 21.77 -1.26
CA PRO A 393 -8.79 20.90 -2.26
C PRO A 393 -7.96 19.62 -2.30
N VAL A 394 -8.62 18.47 -2.23
CA VAL A 394 -8.00 17.21 -2.63
C VAL A 394 -7.54 17.46 -4.06
N VAL A 395 -6.23 17.63 -4.23
CA VAL A 395 -5.64 17.74 -5.56
C VAL A 395 -5.80 16.35 -6.12
N ASP A 396 -6.85 16.14 -6.91
CA ASP A 396 -6.96 14.95 -7.74
C ASP A 396 -5.62 14.81 -8.47
N PRO A 397 -5.02 13.60 -8.49
CA PRO A 397 -3.78 13.39 -9.20
C PRO A 397 -3.98 13.91 -10.62
N MET A 398 -3.18 14.91 -11.01
CA MET A 398 -3.33 15.57 -12.30
C MET A 398 -3.49 14.49 -13.38
N PRO A 399 -4.52 14.55 -14.24
CA PRO A 399 -4.63 13.61 -15.32
C PRO A 399 -3.34 13.71 -16.14
N ILE A 400 -2.61 12.59 -16.23
CA ILE A 400 -1.45 12.47 -17.10
C ILE A 400 -1.98 12.78 -18.51
N ARG A 401 -1.70 13.99 -19.00
CA ARG A 401 -2.00 14.38 -20.38
C ARG A 401 -1.12 13.52 -21.29
N THR A 402 -1.65 12.38 -21.74
CA THR A 402 -1.13 11.72 -22.94
C THR A 402 -1.37 12.69 -24.10
N ARG A 403 -0.28 13.25 -24.64
CA ARG A 403 -0.29 14.04 -25.86
C ARG A 403 -0.93 13.18 -26.95
N PRO A 404 -2.02 13.60 -27.62
CA PRO A 404 -2.51 12.87 -28.78
C PRO A 404 -1.47 13.02 -29.89
N GLU A 405 -0.98 11.88 -30.35
CA GLU A 405 -0.15 11.75 -31.54
C GLU A 405 -0.99 12.18 -32.75
N GLU A 406 -0.50 13.21 -33.44
CA GLU A 406 -1.18 13.93 -34.51
C GLU A 406 -1.21 13.07 -35.78
N LEU A 407 -2.20 12.18 -35.91
CA LEU A 407 -2.50 11.53 -37.19
C LEU A 407 -3.28 12.50 -38.08
N ARG A 408 -2.55 13.05 -39.03
CA ARG A 408 -3.02 13.92 -40.12
C ARG A 408 -3.82 13.10 -41.14
N GLN A 409 -5.13 13.36 -41.26
CA GLN A 409 -6.05 13.07 -42.37
C GLN A 409 -7.45 13.53 -41.88
N GLY A 410 -8.31 14.31 -42.54
CA GLY A 410 -8.45 14.76 -43.92
C GLY A 410 -9.96 14.81 -44.19
N GLY A 411 -10.56 16.02 -44.25
CA GLY A 411 -11.85 16.30 -44.91
C GLY A 411 -13.17 15.94 -44.19
N GLY A 412 -14.10 16.91 -44.08
CA GLY A 412 -15.52 16.60 -43.81
C GLY A 412 -16.41 17.71 -43.23
N ALA A 413 -16.96 18.56 -44.12
CA ALA A 413 -18.28 19.22 -44.11
C ALA A 413 -18.77 20.18 -42.98
N PRO A 414 -19.56 21.23 -43.32
CA PRO A 414 -19.95 22.30 -42.41
C PRO A 414 -21.23 22.02 -41.60
N ILE A 415 -21.24 22.52 -40.36
CA ILE A 415 -22.35 22.44 -39.39
C ILE A 415 -23.29 23.64 -39.56
N ALA A 416 -24.60 23.37 -39.64
CA ALA A 416 -25.67 24.37 -39.68
C ALA A 416 -25.93 25.02 -38.29
N PRO A 417 -26.41 26.29 -38.24
CA PRO A 417 -26.62 27.01 -36.99
C PRO A 417 -27.88 26.56 -36.25
N ARG A 418 -27.78 26.47 -34.91
CA ARG A 418 -28.90 26.21 -33.99
C ARG A 418 -29.68 27.48 -33.69
N SER A 419 -31.01 27.38 -33.69
CA SER A 419 -31.96 28.40 -33.25
C SER A 419 -32.00 28.56 -31.71
N PRO A 420 -32.39 29.74 -31.20
CA PRO A 420 -32.47 30.02 -29.76
C PRO A 420 -33.75 29.49 -29.11
N VAL A 421 -33.62 29.01 -27.88
CA VAL A 421 -34.70 28.55 -27.00
C VAL A 421 -35.29 29.74 -26.23
N THR A 422 -36.61 29.88 -26.25
CA THR A 422 -37.37 30.84 -25.43
C THR A 422 -37.85 30.21 -24.10
N PRO A 423 -38.05 31.03 -23.04
CA PRO A 423 -38.49 30.54 -21.73
C PRO A 423 -40.00 30.69 -21.54
N ALA A 424 -40.72 29.57 -21.43
CA ALA A 424 -42.07 29.53 -20.89
C ALA A 424 -42.30 28.16 -20.22
N ASP A 425 -42.47 28.18 -18.90
CA ASP A 425 -43.30 27.26 -18.09
C ASP A 425 -42.76 27.17 -16.65
N ALA A 426 -43.06 28.19 -15.87
CA ALA A 426 -42.94 28.18 -14.42
C ALA A 426 -44.32 28.44 -13.80
N ALA A 427 -45.14 27.38 -13.64
CA ALA A 427 -46.28 27.40 -12.71
C ALA A 427 -46.86 25.98 -12.48
N ARG A 428 -46.48 25.32 -11.38
CA ARG A 428 -47.41 24.47 -10.61
C ARG A 428 -46.87 24.15 -9.23
N VAL A 429 -47.27 25.00 -8.28
CA VAL A 429 -47.17 24.79 -6.84
C VAL A 429 -48.21 23.73 -6.43
N ARG A 430 -47.76 22.60 -5.87
CA ARG A 430 -48.62 21.59 -5.24
C ARG A 430 -48.88 21.97 -3.77
N LYS A 431 -50.16 22.04 -3.40
CA LYS A 431 -50.67 22.14 -2.02
C LYS A 431 -50.40 20.82 -1.27
N GLY A 432 -49.87 20.92 -0.04
CA GLY A 432 -49.78 19.81 0.91
C GLY A 432 -51.02 19.73 1.83
N PRO A 433 -51.33 18.56 2.40
CA PRO A 433 -52.52 18.35 3.23
C PRO A 433 -52.32 18.73 4.71
N GLN A 434 -53.38 19.27 5.31
CA GLN A 434 -53.54 19.61 6.73
C GLN A 434 -53.66 18.36 7.61
N ALA A 435 -53.07 18.42 8.80
CA ALA A 435 -53.29 17.49 9.89
C ALA A 435 -54.59 17.83 10.66
N PRO A 436 -55.31 16.84 11.22
CA PRO A 436 -56.41 17.10 12.12
C PRO A 436 -55.94 17.15 13.58
N ALA A 437 -56.48 18.13 14.31
CA ALA A 437 -56.39 18.21 15.76
C ALA A 437 -57.53 17.39 16.41
N ARG A 438 -57.20 16.67 17.48
CA ARG A 438 -58.00 16.53 18.70
C ARG A 438 -57.09 16.24 19.88
#